data_AF-A0A3G6UTX3-F1
#
_entry.id   AF-A0A3G6UTX3-F1
#
_cell.length_a   1.000
_cell.length_b   1.000
_cell.length_c   1.000
_cell.angle_alpha   90.00
_cell.angle_beta   90.00
_cell.angle_gamma   90.00
#
_symmetry.space_group_name_H-M   'P 1'
#
loop_
_entity.id
_entity.type
_entity.pdbx_description
1 polymer ?
#
loop_
_entity_poly.entity_id
_entity_poly.type
_entity_poly.pdbx_seq_one_letter_code
_entity_poly.pdbx_strand_id
1 'polypeptide(L)' 'MSTNAYFTDFILVAIFVIGLTALMGVIANGIGSGLFGGKTKDAFYVQSAKTQKGWNPVKKI' A
#
# COMPACT_ATOMS: atom_id res chain seq x y z
N MET A 1 -40.76 19.83 -5.06
CA MET A 1 -39.37 19.50 -4.70
C MET A 1 -38.51 19.70 -5.93
N SER A 2 -37.65 20.71 -5.93
CA SER A 2 -36.91 21.18 -7.10
C SER A 2 -35.89 20.13 -7.56
N THR A 3 -36.06 19.63 -8.79
CA THR A 3 -35.21 18.61 -9.45
C THR A 3 -33.70 18.91 -9.37
N ASN A 4 -33.34 20.19 -9.26
CA ASN A 4 -31.95 20.67 -9.13
C ASN A 4 -31.29 20.32 -7.77
N ALA A 5 -32.07 20.16 -6.71
CA ALA A 5 -31.54 19.77 -5.39
C ALA A 5 -31.02 18.33 -5.43
N TYR A 6 -31.80 17.41 -5.99
CA TYR A 6 -31.42 16.00 -6.13
C TYR A 6 -30.16 15.80 -6.96
N PHE A 7 -29.97 16.57 -8.03
CA PHE A 7 -28.79 16.47 -8.88
C PHE A 7 -27.52 16.93 -8.15
N THR A 8 -27.62 18.02 -7.38
CA THR A 8 -26.51 18.53 -6.56
C THR A 8 -26.13 17.53 -5.47
N ASP A 9 -27.12 16.98 -4.75
CA ASP A 9 -26.90 15.99 -3.70
C ASP A 9 -26.27 14.72 -4.26
N PHE A 10 -26.74 14.26 -5.43
CA PHE A 10 -26.18 13.11 -6.11
C PHE A 10 -24.71 13.31 -6.52
N ILE A 11 -24.36 14.46 -7.09
CA ILE A 11 -22.97 14.78 -7.46
C ILE A 11 -22.08 14.84 -6.23
N LEU A 12 -22.56 15.45 -5.15
CA LEU A 12 -21.79 15.60 -3.92
C LEU A 12 -21.48 14.23 -3.30
N VAL A 13 -22.47 13.34 -3.24
CA VAL A 13 -22.26 11.95 -2.78
C VAL A 13 -21.36 11.16 -3.74
N ALA A 14 -21.52 11.33 -5.05
CA ALA A 14 -20.70 10.63 -6.05
C ALA A 14 -19.20 10.99 -5.91
N ILE A 15 -18.87 12.28 -5.82
CA ILE A 15 -17.49 12.75 -5.62
C ILE A 15 -16.95 12.24 -4.29
N PHE A 16 -17.76 12.25 -3.23
CA PHE A 16 -17.36 11.76 -1.92
C PHE A 16 -16.99 10.26 -1.94
N VAL A 17 -17.84 9.42 -2.54
CA VAL A 17 -17.58 7.97 -2.65
C VAL A 17 -16.33 7.70 -3.49
N ILE A 18 -16.19 8.35 -4.65
CA ILE A 18 -15.02 8.20 -5.52
C ILE A 18 -13.75 8.62 -4.78
N GLY A 19 -13.79 9.74 -4.05
CA GLY A 19 -12.69 10.22 -3.23
C GLY A 19 -12.28 9.19 -2.18
N LEU A 20 -13.24 8.62 -1.44
CA LEU A 20 -12.96 7.57 -0.46
C LEU A 20 -12.32 6.33 -1.10
N THR A 21 -12.85 5.86 -2.23
CA THR A 21 -12.30 4.69 -2.93
C THR A 21 -10.87 4.93 -3.43
N ALA A 22 -10.59 6.11 -4.00
CA ALA A 22 -9.25 6.47 -4.45
C ALA A 22 -8.27 6.61 -3.27
N LEU A 23 -8.72 7.17 -2.15
CA LEU A 23 -7.93 7.31 -0.93
C LEU A 23 -7.59 5.98 -0.29
N MET A 24 -8.45 4.95 -0.37
CA MET A 24 -8.13 3.62 0.17
C MET A 24 -6.86 3.02 -0.44
N GLY A 25 -6.63 3.21 -1.74
CA GLY A 25 -5.40 2.75 -2.39
C GLY A 25 -4.15 3.52 -1.93
N VAL A 26 -4.25 4.84 -1.79
CA VAL A 26 -3.14 5.68 -1.32
C VAL A 26 -2.83 5.42 0.15
N ILE A 27 -3.86 5.31 0.98
CA ILE A 27 -3.76 5.00 2.40
C ILE A 27 -3.19 3.59 2.58
N ALA A 28 -3.68 2.58 1.87
CA ALA A 28 -3.15 1.22 1.95
C ALA A 28 -1.68 1.14 1.51
N ASN A 29 -1.28 1.84 0.45
CA ASN A 29 0.12 1.88 -0.01
C ASN A 29 1.01 2.72 0.91
N GLY A 30 0.52 3.85 1.43
CA GLY A 30 1.24 4.73 2.34
C GLY A 30 1.41 4.11 3.73
N ILE A 31 0.34 3.54 4.30
CA ILE A 31 0.37 2.79 5.56
C ILE A 31 1.14 1.49 5.38
N GLY A 32 0.96 0.77 4.28
CA GLY A 32 1.67 -0.46 3.99
C GLY A 32 3.18 -0.26 3.88
N SER A 33 3.63 0.79 3.19
CA SER A 33 5.07 1.12 3.11
C SER A 33 5.62 1.71 4.41
N GLY A 34 4.87 2.58 5.08
CA GLY A 34 5.30 3.25 6.32
C GLY A 34 5.27 2.38 7.58
N LEU A 35 4.21 1.58 7.78
CA LEU A 35 4.06 0.69 8.95
C LEU A 35 4.64 -0.72 8.72
N PHE A 36 4.53 -1.28 7.52
CA PHE A 36 4.94 -2.67 7.22
C PHE A 36 6.14 -2.79 6.27
N GLY A 37 6.49 -1.75 5.52
CA GLY A 37 7.47 -1.82 4.42
C GLY A 37 8.93 -1.65 4.82
N GLY A 38 9.24 -0.88 5.86
CA GLY A 38 10.62 -0.50 6.18
C GLY A 38 11.46 -1.58 6.87
N LYS A 39 10.85 -2.49 7.64
CA LYS A 39 11.60 -3.48 8.45
C LYS A 39 11.51 -4.92 7.93
N THR A 40 10.50 -5.22 7.13
CA THR A 40 10.17 -6.61 6.77
C THR A 40 10.74 -7.04 5.42
N LYS A 41 10.97 -6.10 4.49
CA LYS A 41 11.59 -6.44 3.19
C LYS A 41 13.01 -6.98 3.36
N ASP A 42 13.76 -6.37 4.27
CA ASP A 42 15.12 -6.79 4.58
C ASP A 42 15.17 -7.85 5.68
N ALA A 43 14.11 -8.10 6.44
CA ALA A 43 14.12 -9.14 7.48
C ALA A 43 14.47 -10.52 6.90
N PHE A 44 13.87 -10.86 5.75
CA PHE A 44 14.18 -12.11 5.05
C PHE A 44 15.60 -12.10 4.48
N TYR A 45 16.02 -11.01 3.83
CA TYR A 45 17.37 -10.89 3.28
C TYR A 45 18.46 -10.94 4.36
N VAL A 46 18.28 -10.19 5.45
CA VAL A 46 19.18 -10.15 6.62
C VAL A 46 19.21 -11.49 7.33
N GLN A 47 18.07 -12.16 7.48
CA GLN A 47 18.03 -13.49 8.07
C GLN A 47 18.73 -14.52 7.17
N SER A 48 18.47 -14.51 5.86
CA SER A 48 19.18 -15.35 4.89
C SER A 48 20.68 -15.06 4.89
N ALA A 49 21.11 -13.80 4.90
CA ALA A 49 22.51 -13.41 4.96
C ALA A 49 23.19 -13.85 6.27
N LYS A 50 22.48 -13.82 7.41
CA LYS A 50 22.97 -14.37 8.68
C LYS A 50 23.12 -15.89 8.63
N THR A 51 22.15 -16.61 8.06
CA THR A 51 22.22 -18.07 7.89
C THR A 51 23.33 -18.48 6.92
N GLN A 52 23.56 -17.68 5.87
CA GLN A 52 24.62 -17.90 4.88
C GLN A 52 26.01 -17.45 5.39
N LYS A 53 26.09 -16.80 6.56
CA LYS A 53 27.37 -16.35 7.14
C LYS A 53 28.20 -17.58 7.53
N GLY A 54 29.28 -17.82 6.79
CA GLY A 54 30.19 -18.96 6.99
C GLY A 54 30.03 -20.07 5.96
N TRP A 55 29.11 -19.93 5.00
CA TRP A 55 29.00 -20.86 3.87
C TRP A 55 30.05 -20.51 2.83
N ASN A 56 30.68 -21.51 2.22
CA ASN A 56 31.56 -21.29 1.09
C ASN A 56 30.69 -20.89 -0.13
N PRO A 57 30.81 -19.66 -0.68
CA PRO A 57 29.96 -19.23 -1.77
C PRO A 57 30.26 -20.07 -3.01
N VAL A 58 29.28 -20.87 -3.43
CA VAL A 58 29.37 -21.60 -4.69
C VAL A 58 29.20 -20.57 -5.80
N LYS A 59 30.29 -20.24 -6.47
CA LYS A 59 30.26 -19.38 -7.66
C LYS A 59 29.44 -20.13 -8.71
N LYS A 60 28.29 -19.57 -9.11
CA LYS A 60 27.58 -20.06 -10.28
C LYS A 60 28.50 -19.88 -11.48
N ILE A 61 28.86 -21.00 -12.10
CA ILE A 61 29.64 -21.09 -13.33
C ILE A 61 28.78 -20.57 -14.49
#